data_AF-A0A2E9C697-F1
#
_entry.id   AF-A0A2E9C697-F1
#
_cell.length_a   1.000
_cell.length_b   1.000
_cell.length_c   1.000
_cell.angle_alpha   90.00
_cell.angle_beta   90.00
_cell.angle_gamma   90.00
#
_symmetry.space_group_name_H-M   'P 1'
#
loop_
_entity.id
_entity.type
_entity.pdbx_description
1 polymer ?
#
loop_
_entity_poly.entity_id
_entity_poly.type
_entity_poly.pdbx_seq_one_letter_code
_entity_poly.pdbx_strand_id
1 'polypeptide(L)'
;ESWEGFYHIFGSNTIDSACHFSEKTYTEGYHHCLSFHHRKTLSTVRGGMILTDDKEFEEWARLMIYDGRDKNKMMKDDKPTLCGYHYYMPPETAIMGLENLSKLKETKHEPIATNKNYDDVSYI
;
A
#
# COMPACT_ATOMS: atom_id res chain seq x y z
N GLU A 1 -18.76 -10.35 1.77
CA GLU A 1 -19.42 -10.51 0.44
C GLU A 1 -18.65 -11.52 -0.41
N SER A 2 -19.05 -11.74 -1.68
CA SER A 2 -18.18 -12.40 -2.65
C SER A 2 -17.27 -11.34 -3.26
N TRP A 3 -15.98 -11.36 -2.93
CA TRP A 3 -14.98 -10.45 -3.46
C TRP A 3 -13.90 -11.21 -4.23
N GLU A 4 -13.27 -10.53 -5.19
CA GLU A 4 -12.19 -11.03 -6.02
C GLU A 4 -11.12 -9.94 -6.17
N GLY A 5 -9.89 -10.23 -5.74
CA GLY A 5 -8.76 -9.32 -5.81
C GLY A 5 -8.75 -8.18 -4.79
N PHE A 6 -9.90 -7.52 -4.58
CA PHE A 6 -10.05 -6.41 -3.67
C PHE A 6 -11.45 -6.32 -3.05
N TYR A 7 -11.57 -5.55 -1.97
CA TYR A 7 -12.84 -5.18 -1.33
C TYR A 7 -12.75 -3.81 -0.64
N HIS A 8 -13.89 -3.18 -0.41
CA HIS A 8 -13.98 -1.85 0.22
C HIS A 8 -14.05 -1.97 1.74
N ILE A 9 -13.28 -1.14 2.45
CA ILE A 9 -13.41 -1.03 3.90
C ILE A 9 -14.59 -0.12 4.24
N PHE A 10 -15.60 -0.67 4.91
CA PHE A 10 -16.85 0.01 5.18
C PHE A 10 -16.62 1.31 5.98
N GLY A 11 -17.32 2.39 5.59
CA GLY A 11 -17.22 3.68 6.25
C GLY A 11 -15.94 4.47 5.94
N SER A 12 -15.17 4.07 4.92
CA SER A 12 -13.95 4.78 4.51
C SER A 12 -13.78 4.82 2.98
N ASN A 13 -12.84 5.64 2.51
CA ASN A 13 -12.38 5.63 1.12
C ASN A 13 -11.25 4.62 0.89
N THR A 14 -11.13 3.59 1.73
CA THR A 14 -10.05 2.59 1.63
C THR A 14 -10.53 1.36 0.87
N ILE A 15 -9.69 0.88 -0.04
CA ILE A 15 -9.86 -0.39 -0.73
C ILE A 15 -8.68 -1.29 -0.35
N ASP A 16 -8.96 -2.44 0.25
CA ASP A 16 -7.94 -3.48 0.37
C ASP A 16 -7.78 -4.16 -0.98
N SER A 17 -6.66 -3.88 -1.67
CA SER A 17 -6.29 -4.46 -2.96
C SER A 17 -5.08 -5.38 -2.83
N ALA A 18 -4.85 -5.97 -1.65
CA ALA A 18 -3.69 -6.80 -1.39
C ALA A 18 -3.57 -8.02 -2.32
N CYS A 19 -4.64 -8.40 -3.03
CA CYS A 19 -4.66 -9.53 -3.95
C CYS A 19 -4.79 -9.14 -5.43
N HIS A 20 -4.67 -7.84 -5.77
CA HIS A 20 -4.73 -7.40 -7.16
C HIS A 20 -3.80 -6.21 -7.42
N PHE A 21 -2.76 -6.45 -8.23
CA PHE A 21 -1.84 -5.43 -8.71
C PHE A 21 -1.66 -5.58 -10.22
N SER A 22 -2.22 -4.67 -11.00
CA SER A 22 -2.17 -4.66 -12.46
C SER A 22 -2.33 -3.23 -12.98
N GLU A 23 -2.02 -3.01 -14.26
CA GLU A 23 -2.27 -1.72 -14.91
C GLU A 23 -3.76 -1.35 -14.86
N LYS A 24 -4.03 -0.06 -14.63
CA LYS A 24 -5.38 0.54 -14.63
C LYS A 24 -6.36 -0.05 -13.61
N THR A 25 -5.87 -0.54 -12.47
CA THR A 25 -6.71 -1.03 -11.37
C THR A 25 -6.92 -0.02 -10.23
N TYR A 26 -6.31 1.17 -10.33
CA TYR A 26 -6.52 2.24 -9.35
C TYR A 26 -7.84 2.96 -9.60
N THR A 27 -8.56 3.27 -8.51
CA THR A 27 -9.81 4.04 -8.53
C THR A 27 -9.57 5.43 -7.95
N GLU A 28 -9.85 6.46 -8.74
CA GLU A 28 -9.77 7.88 -8.32
C GLU A 28 -10.65 8.14 -7.10
N GLY A 29 -10.16 8.95 -6.15
CA GLY A 29 -10.84 9.27 -4.89
C GLY A 29 -10.74 8.20 -3.80
N TYR A 30 -10.05 7.07 -4.05
CA TYR A 30 -9.83 6.00 -3.07
C TYR A 30 -8.35 5.82 -2.72
N HIS A 31 -8.12 5.25 -1.52
CA HIS A 31 -6.81 4.77 -1.07
C HIS A 31 -6.74 3.25 -1.25
N HIS A 32 -5.90 2.77 -2.18
CA HIS A 32 -5.71 1.33 -2.37
C HIS A 32 -4.53 0.82 -1.54
N CYS A 33 -4.79 -0.11 -0.62
CA CYS A 33 -3.77 -0.82 0.13
C CYS A 33 -3.25 -2.02 -0.68
N LEU A 34 -1.97 -2.03 -0.99
CA LEU A 34 -1.28 -3.10 -1.72
C LEU A 34 -0.39 -3.92 -0.80
N SER A 35 -0.25 -5.20 -1.10
CA SER A 35 0.68 -6.10 -0.43
C SER A 35 1.76 -6.57 -1.40
N PHE A 36 3.01 -6.54 -0.96
CA PHE A 36 4.18 -7.08 -1.68
C PHE A 36 4.78 -8.29 -0.97
N HIS A 37 3.95 -9.07 -0.29
CA HIS A 37 4.35 -10.34 0.31
C HIS A 37 4.82 -11.34 -0.77
N HIS A 38 5.63 -12.33 -0.39
CA HIS A 38 6.28 -13.26 -1.33
C HIS A 38 5.36 -14.01 -2.32
N ARG A 39 4.07 -14.11 -2.02
CA ARG A 39 3.04 -14.76 -2.87
C ARG A 39 2.27 -13.80 -3.77
N LYS A 40 2.55 -12.49 -3.70
CA LYS A 40 1.81 -11.45 -4.41
C LYS A 40 2.42 -11.22 -5.80
N THR A 41 1.63 -10.65 -6.72
CA THR A 41 2.02 -10.38 -8.11
C THR A 41 3.35 -9.62 -8.19
N LEU A 42 3.45 -8.51 -7.44
CA LEU A 42 4.71 -7.85 -7.15
C LEU A 42 5.16 -8.26 -5.75
N SER A 43 6.35 -8.84 -5.64
CA SER A 43 6.91 -9.30 -4.36
C SER A 43 8.18 -8.54 -4.01
N THR A 44 8.26 -8.15 -2.73
CA THR A 44 9.48 -7.68 -2.07
C THR A 44 9.80 -8.55 -0.85
N VAL A 45 9.38 -9.82 -0.85
CA VAL A 45 9.34 -10.74 0.31
C VAL A 45 8.33 -10.29 1.38
N ARG A 46 8.47 -9.06 1.87
CA ARG A 46 7.55 -8.35 2.75
C ARG A 46 7.53 -6.87 2.35
N GLY A 47 6.35 -6.28 2.29
CA GLY A 47 6.18 -4.88 1.93
C GLY A 47 4.75 -4.57 1.52
N GLY A 48 4.51 -3.32 1.16
CA GLY A 48 3.23 -2.83 0.69
C GLY A 48 3.35 -1.40 0.18
N MET A 49 2.22 -0.87 -0.28
CA MET A 49 2.10 0.49 -0.79
C MET A 49 0.67 0.96 -0.59
N ILE A 50 0.49 2.27 -0.38
CA ILE A 50 -0.82 2.90 -0.50
C ILE A 50 -0.80 3.72 -1.79
N LEU A 51 -1.75 3.48 -2.69
CA LEU A 51 -1.98 4.33 -3.86
C LEU A 51 -3.09 5.33 -3.54
N THR A 52 -2.87 6.59 -3.86
CA THR A 52 -3.81 7.68 -3.60
C THR A 52 -3.51 8.87 -4.50
N ASP A 53 -4.55 9.63 -4.81
CA ASP A 53 -4.55 10.93 -5.46
C ASP A 53 -4.81 12.09 -4.47
N ASP A 54 -5.09 11.77 -3.20
CA ASP A 54 -5.26 12.73 -2.12
C ASP A 54 -3.91 13.17 -1.58
N LYS A 55 -3.53 14.40 -1.91
CA LYS A 55 -2.28 15.01 -1.49
C LYS A 55 -2.23 15.29 0.02
N GLU A 56 -3.34 15.68 0.64
CA GLU A 56 -3.37 15.94 2.08
C GLU A 56 -3.16 14.65 2.87
N PHE A 57 -3.82 13.57 2.43
CA PHE A 57 -3.56 12.24 2.98
C PHE A 57 -2.12 11.79 2.77
N GLU A 58 -1.53 12.01 1.59
CA GLU A 58 -0.12 11.64 1.32
C GLU A 58 0.83 12.37 2.27
N GLU A 59 0.68 13.68 2.44
CA GLU A 59 1.51 14.49 3.34
C GLU A 59 1.40 14.02 4.80
N TRP A 60 0.18 13.74 5.26
CA TRP A 60 -0.05 13.16 6.58
C TRP A 60 0.58 11.76 6.71
N ALA A 61 0.34 10.88 5.74
CA ALA A 61 0.83 9.51 5.76
C ALA A 61 2.36 9.44 5.76
N ARG A 62 3.05 10.38 5.09
CA ARG A 62 4.50 10.50 5.14
C ARG A 62 5.02 10.72 6.54
N LEU A 63 4.38 11.56 7.35
CA LEU A 63 4.76 11.72 8.75
C LEU A 63 4.48 10.43 9.53
N MET A 64 3.33 9.82 9.30
CA MET A 64 2.90 8.61 10.01
C MET A 64 3.80 7.39 9.75
N ILE A 65 4.39 7.23 8.57
CA ILE A 65 5.30 6.09 8.30
C ILE A 65 6.72 6.27 8.90
N TYR A 66 7.06 7.48 9.35
CA TYR A 66 8.35 7.83 9.95
C TYR A 66 8.17 8.29 11.40
N ASP A 67 7.44 7.54 12.22
CA ASP A 67 7.30 7.80 13.66
C ASP A 67 6.72 9.18 14.00
N GLY A 68 5.93 9.77 13.10
CA GLY A 68 5.33 11.10 13.24
C GLY A 68 6.27 12.25 12.86
N ARG A 69 7.36 11.94 12.14
CA ARG A 69 8.47 12.86 11.85
C ARG A 69 8.58 13.20 10.37
N ASP A 70 9.08 14.40 10.11
CA ASP A 70 9.43 14.83 8.76
C ASP A 70 10.84 14.32 8.40
N LYS A 71 10.92 13.31 7.52
CA LYS A 71 12.19 12.71 7.08
C LYS A 71 13.16 13.70 6.43
N ASN A 72 12.68 14.85 5.98
CA ASN A 72 13.50 15.86 5.30
C ASN A 72 14.10 16.87 6.29
N LYS A 73 13.73 16.81 7.58
CA LYS A 73 14.27 17.65 8.64
C LYS A 73 15.31 16.90 9.46
N MET A 74 16.29 17.64 9.96
CA MET A 74 17.19 17.10 10.97
C MET A 74 16.40 16.88 12.27
N MET A 75 16.68 15.79 12.99
CA MET A 75 15.97 15.41 14.21
C MET A 75 15.96 16.50 15.29
N LYS A 76 17.02 17.33 15.37
CA LYS A 76 17.13 18.45 16.32
C LYS A 76 16.15 19.60 16.03
N ASP A 77 15.75 19.75 14.76
CA ASP A 77 14.88 20.83 14.27
C ASP A 77 13.43 20.34 14.10
N ASP A 78 13.23 19.02 14.17
CA ASP A 78 11.94 18.36 14.06
C ASP A 78 11.28 18.19 15.44
N LYS A 79 10.08 18.76 15.59
CA LYS A 79 9.23 18.65 16.78
C LYS A 79 7.98 17.85 16.41
N PRO A 80 7.96 16.53 16.68
CA PRO A 80 6.85 15.67 16.29
C PRO A 80 5.57 16.08 17.01
N THR A 81 4.48 16.20 16.26
CA THR A 81 3.14 16.51 16.78
C THR A 81 2.18 15.32 16.67
N LEU A 82 2.60 14.27 15.98
CA LEU A 82 1.85 13.05 15.72
C LEU A 82 2.56 11.84 16.35
N CYS A 83 1.79 10.86 16.82
CA CYS A 83 2.31 9.55 17.18
C CYS A 83 2.23 8.65 15.94
N GLY A 84 3.33 8.51 15.21
CA GLY A 84 3.38 7.67 14.01
C GLY A 84 3.81 6.23 14.27
N TYR A 85 4.18 5.57 13.19
CA TYR A 85 4.61 4.18 13.11
C TYR A 85 5.97 4.09 12.41
N HIS A 86 6.67 2.98 12.65
CA HIS A 86 7.93 2.66 11.98
C HIS A 86 7.71 1.80 10.73
N TYR A 87 6.98 2.34 9.75
CA TYR A 87 6.46 1.58 8.59
C TYR A 87 7.11 1.96 7.26
N TYR A 88 8.24 2.67 7.27
CA TYR A 88 8.95 2.96 6.03
C TYR A 88 9.51 1.70 5.38
N MET A 89 9.54 1.68 4.05
CA MET A 89 10.21 0.64 3.28
C MET A 89 11.71 0.95 3.20
N PRO A 90 12.60 0.02 3.62
CA PRO A 90 14.05 0.21 3.46
C PRO A 90 14.45 0.33 1.99
N PRO A 91 15.49 1.13 1.65
CA PRO A 91 15.95 1.31 0.28
C PRO A 91 16.28 -0.01 -0.45
N GLU A 92 16.85 -0.99 0.24
CA GLU A 92 17.20 -2.31 -0.31
C GLU A 92 15.95 -3.08 -0.75
N THR A 93 14.86 -2.98 0.02
CA THR A 93 13.56 -3.57 -0.32
C THR A 93 12.94 -2.83 -1.50
N ALA A 94 13.07 -1.51 -1.57
CA ALA A 94 12.59 -0.70 -2.67
C ALA A 94 13.31 -1.01 -3.99
N ILE A 95 14.64 -1.23 -3.97
CA ILE A 95 15.44 -1.63 -5.13
C ILE A 95 14.94 -2.97 -5.68
N MET A 96 14.77 -3.99 -4.83
CA MET A 96 14.19 -5.27 -5.23
C MET A 96 12.79 -5.10 -5.84
N GLY A 97 11.97 -4.21 -5.27
CA GLY A 97 10.66 -3.87 -5.80
C GLY A 97 10.72 -3.27 -7.21
N LEU A 98 11.64 -2.33 -7.46
CA LEU A 98 11.84 -1.73 -8.78
C LEU A 98 12.29 -2.77 -9.82
N GLU A 99 13.22 -3.65 -9.45
CA GLU A 99 13.68 -4.74 -10.33
C GLU A 99 12.55 -5.70 -10.66
N ASN A 100 11.74 -6.11 -9.68
CA ASN A 100 10.62 -7.02 -9.91
C ASN A 100 9.50 -6.34 -10.69
N LEU A 101 9.19 -5.07 -10.41
CA LEU A 101 8.21 -4.30 -11.16
C LEU A 101 8.59 -4.17 -12.64
N SER A 102 9.90 -4.00 -12.94
CA SER A 102 10.37 -3.92 -14.33
C SER A 102 10.04 -5.17 -15.16
N LYS A 103 9.95 -6.34 -14.52
CA LYS A 103 9.63 -7.63 -15.16
C LYS A 103 8.13 -7.82 -15.39
N LEU A 104 7.28 -7.03 -14.72
CA LEU A 104 5.81 -7.13 -14.79
C LEU A 104 5.17 -6.13 -15.77
N LYS A 105 5.96 -5.19 -16.32
CA LYS A 105 5.45 -4.15 -17.21
C LYS A 105 4.76 -4.75 -18.44
N GLU A 106 3.77 -4.03 -18.96
CA GLU A 106 3.05 -4.36 -20.21
C GLU A 106 2.22 -5.65 -20.15
N THR A 107 2.10 -6.25 -18.96
CA THR A 107 1.29 -7.45 -18.74
C THR A 107 0.14 -7.12 -17.77
N LYS A 108 -1.09 -7.45 -18.19
CA LYS A 108 -2.22 -7.44 -17.27
C LYS A 108 -2.17 -8.67 -16.37
N HIS A 109 -2.43 -8.46 -15.08
CA HIS A 109 -2.44 -9.54 -14.10
C HIS A 109 -3.83 -9.72 -13.51
N GLU A 110 -4.29 -10.96 -13.51
CA GLU A 110 -5.54 -11.35 -12.88
C GLU A 110 -5.40 -11.31 -11.34
N PRO A 111 -6.52 -11.12 -10.61
CA PRO A 111 -6.59 -11.31 -9.17
C PRO A 111 -6.02 -12.66 -8.73
N ILE A 112 -5.22 -12.67 -7.66
CA ILE A 112 -4.58 -13.91 -7.17
C ILE A 112 -5.36 -14.61 -6.06
N ALA A 113 -6.45 -14.01 -5.59
CA ALA A 113 -7.27 -14.54 -4.51
C ALA A 113 -8.67 -13.92 -4.50
N THR A 114 -9.57 -14.64 -3.84
CA THR A 114 -10.98 -14.31 -3.65
C THR A 114 -11.36 -14.53 -2.18
N ASN A 115 -12.63 -14.28 -1.85
CA ASN A 115 -13.21 -14.62 -0.55
C ASN A 115 -13.11 -16.10 -0.15
N LYS A 116 -12.76 -17.01 -1.08
CA LYS A 116 -12.47 -18.42 -0.77
C LYS A 116 -11.09 -18.61 -0.13
N ASN A 117 -10.19 -17.65 -0.34
CA ASN A 117 -8.79 -17.73 0.10
C ASN A 117 -8.54 -16.93 1.39
N TYR A 118 -9.25 -15.81 1.57
CA TYR A 118 -9.10 -14.91 2.71
C TYR A 118 -10.47 -14.45 3.21
N ASP A 119 -10.56 -14.24 4.52
CA ASP A 119 -11.73 -13.63 5.14
C ASP A 119 -11.85 -12.16 4.74
N ASP A 120 -13.09 -11.73 4.56
CA ASP A 120 -13.45 -10.34 4.32
C ASP A 120 -13.44 -9.57 5.65
N VAL A 121 -12.60 -8.54 5.76
CA VAL A 121 -12.47 -7.71 6.97
C VAL A 121 -13.13 -6.33 6.83
N SER A 122 -14.01 -6.15 5.83
CA SER A 122 -14.61 -4.84 5.52
C SER A 122 -15.35 -4.18 6.70
N TYR A 123 -15.79 -4.97 7.68
CA TYR A 123 -16.66 -4.54 8.79
C TYR A 123 -16.04 -4.71 10.19
N ILE A 124 -14.76 -5.10 10.28
CA ILE A 124 -14.08 -5.30 11.57
C ILE A 124 -13.79 -3.95 12.24
#